data_AF-A0A2R6D049-F1
#
_entry.id   AF-A0A2R6D049-F1
#
_cell.length_a   1.000
_cell.length_b   1.000
_cell.length_c   1.000
_cell.angle_alpha   90.00
_cell.angle_beta   90.00
_cell.angle_gamma   90.00
#
_symmetry.space_group_name_H-M   'P 1'
#
loop_
_entity.id
_entity.type
_entity.pdbx_description
1 polymer ?
#
loop_
_entity_poly.entity_id
_entity_poly.type
_entity_poly.pdbx_seq_one_letter_code
_entity_poly.pdbx_strand_id
1 'polypeptide(L)' 'MVNESRTFGAAAALTVAGLLVMLYGVYLDSGLAMNAPMVVGGTIIVVATTVLTVGIGAIPEESDAESGH' A
#
# COMPACT_ATOMS: atom_id res chain seq x y z
N MET A 1 6.13 13.75 10.87
CA MET A 1 5.15 13.17 11.84
C MET A 1 3.70 13.10 11.36
N VAL A 2 2.86 14.16 11.39
CA VAL A 2 1.42 14.01 11.04
C VAL A 2 1.19 13.53 9.59
N ASN A 3 2.00 14.00 8.64
CA ASN A 3 1.88 13.59 7.24
C ASN A 3 2.34 12.14 7.02
N GLU A 4 3.42 11.72 7.68
CA GLU A 4 3.88 10.32 7.72
C GLU A 4 2.81 9.37 8.24
N SER A 5 2.21 9.68 9.40
CA SER A 5 1.19 8.82 10.01
C SER A 5 -0.03 8.70 9.10
N ARG A 6 -0.36 9.74 8.34
CA ARG A 6 -1.44 9.69 7.34
C ARG A 6 -1.06 8.82 6.14
N THR A 7 0.15 8.96 5.61
CA THR A 7 0.61 8.16 4.47
C THR A 7 0.70 6.67 4.82
N PHE A 8 1.27 6.35 5.99
CA PHE A 8 1.31 4.98 6.50
C PHE A 8 -0.09 4.43 6.74
N GLY A 9 -0.96 5.19 7.40
CA GLY A 9 -2.34 4.79 7.66
C GLY A 9 -3.14 4.55 6.37
N ALA A 10 -2.96 5.40 5.37
CA ALA A 10 -3.60 5.25 4.06
C ALA A 10 -3.10 3.99 3.32
N ALA A 11 -1.78 3.75 3.29
CA ALA A 11 -1.21 2.55 2.67
C ALA A 11 -1.67 1.26 3.39
N ALA A 12 -1.73 1.27 4.72
CA ALA A 12 -2.25 0.16 5.51
C ALA A 12 -3.75 -0.10 5.21
N ALA A 13 -4.57 0.94 5.17
CA ALA A 13 -5.98 0.82 4.84
C ALA A 13 -6.21 0.27 3.42
N LEU A 14 -5.44 0.77 2.43
CA LEU A 14 -5.49 0.26 1.05
C LEU A 14 -5.06 -1.21 0.98
N THR A 15 -4.03 -1.60 1.73
CA THR A 15 -3.58 -3.00 1.80
C THR A 15 -4.69 -3.90 2.32
N VAL A 16 -5.33 -3.53 3.44
CA VAL A 16 -6.46 -4.28 4.00
C VAL A 16 -7.62 -4.36 3.01
N ALA A 17 -7.97 -3.24 2.36
CA ALA A 17 -9.03 -3.23 1.36
C ALA A 17 -8.72 -4.17 0.18
N GLY A 18 -7.49 -4.14 -0.34
CA GLY A 18 -7.05 -5.03 -1.42
C GLY A 18 -7.14 -6.51 -1.03
N LEU A 19 -6.71 -6.87 0.18
CA LEU A 19 -6.81 -8.22 0.71
C LEU A 19 -8.26 -8.69 0.85
N LEU A 20 -9.16 -7.84 1.33
CA LEU A 20 -10.58 -8.17 1.44
C LEU A 20 -11.21 -8.44 0.07
N VAL A 21 -10.84 -7.65 -0.94
CA VAL A 21 -11.31 -7.85 -2.32
C VAL A 21 -10.76 -9.16 -2.91
N MET A 22 -9.49 -9.48 -2.67
CA MET A 22 -8.93 -10.78 -3.08
C MET A 22 -9.63 -11.94 -2.37
N LEU A 23 -9.88 -11.82 -1.08
CA LEU A 23 -10.55 -12.85 -0.29
C LEU A 23 -11.99 -13.07 -0.77
N TYR A 24 -12.68 -12.00 -1.17
CA TYR A 24 -13.98 -12.10 -1.82
C TYR A 24 -13.88 -12.85 -3.17
N GLY A 25 -12.84 -12.59 -3.97
CA GLY A 25 -12.55 -13.36 -5.18
C GLY A 25 -12.34 -14.85 -4.91
N VAL A 26 -11.58 -15.19 -3.86
CA VAL A 26 -11.40 -16.58 -3.40
C VAL A 26 -12.73 -17.19 -2.99
N TYR A 27 -13.55 -16.46 -2.26
CA TYR A 27 -14.86 -16.94 -1.80
C TYR A 27 -15.80 -17.30 -2.97
N LEU A 28 -15.78 -16.52 -4.06
CA LEU A 28 -16.68 -16.72 -5.20
C LEU A 28 -16.43 -18.02 -5.98
N ASP A 29 -15.18 -18.43 -6.12
CA ASP A 29 -14.80 -19.60 -6.92
C ASP A 29 -14.04 -20.66 -6.10
N SER A 30 -14.10 -20.56 -4.77
CA SER A 30 -13.32 -21.40 -3.84
C SER A 30 -11.82 -21.46 -4.15
N GLY A 31 -11.27 -20.43 -4.81
CA GLY A 31 -9.86 -20.38 -5.22
C GLY A 31 -9.48 -21.28 -6.39
N LEU A 32 -10.44 -21.82 -7.16
CA LEU A 32 -10.17 -22.77 -8.25
C LEU A 32 -9.57 -22.09 -9.49
N ALA A 33 -10.02 -20.88 -9.82
CA ALA A 33 -9.47 -20.08 -10.89
C ALA A 33 -9.24 -18.63 -10.47
N MET A 34 -8.26 -18.01 -11.14
CA MET A 34 -8.05 -16.57 -11.02
C MET A 34 -9.22 -15.84 -11.67
N ASN A 35 -9.82 -14.92 -10.92
CA ASN A 35 -10.97 -14.14 -11.37
C ASN A 35 -10.73 -12.63 -11.21
N ALA A 36 -11.62 -11.82 -11.78
CA ALA A 36 -11.46 -10.37 -11.81
C ALA A 36 -11.30 -9.74 -10.41
N PRO A 37 -12.08 -10.12 -9.37
CA PRO A 37 -11.87 -9.61 -8.01
C PRO A 37 -10.47 -9.90 -7.45
N MET A 38 -9.90 -11.09 -7.68
CA MET A 38 -8.52 -11.37 -7.25
C MET A 38 -7.51 -10.43 -7.92
N VAL A 39 -7.66 -10.17 -9.22
CA VAL A 39 -6.76 -9.27 -9.97
C VAL A 39 -6.91 -7.83 -9.48
N VAL A 40 -8.15 -7.38 -9.23
CA VAL A 40 -8.43 -6.03 -8.70
C VAL A 40 -7.84 -5.87 -7.30
N GLY A 41 -8.02 -6.85 -6.41
CA GLY A 41 -7.43 -6.81 -5.09
C GLY A 41 -5.90 -6.78 -5.12
N GLY A 42 -5.28 -7.55 -6.02
CA GLY A 42 -3.83 -7.52 -6.26
C GLY A 42 -3.33 -6.15 -6.75
N THR A 43 -4.04 -5.52 -7.69
CA THR A 43 -3.68 -4.17 -8.18
C THR A 43 -3.82 -3.10 -7.10
N ILE A 44 -4.81 -3.20 -6.21
CA ILE A 44 -4.92 -2.31 -5.04
C ILE A 44 -3.69 -2.43 -4.14
N ILE A 45 -3.18 -3.64 -3.90
CA ILE A 45 -1.96 -3.85 -3.08
C ILE A 45 -0.73 -3.22 -3.75
N VAL A 46 -0.60 -3.33 -5.07
CA VAL A 46 0.49 -2.67 -5.82
C VAL A 46 0.42 -1.15 -5.66
N VAL A 47 -0.78 -0.57 -5.76
CA VAL A 47 -0.98 0.88 -5.54
C VAL A 47 -0.65 1.26 -4.09
N ALA A 48 -1.09 0.49 -3.10
CA ALA A 48 -0.79 0.72 -1.69
C ALA A 48 0.72 0.72 -1.42
N THR A 49 1.43 -0.24 -2.02
CA THR A 49 2.89 -0.36 -1.91
C THR A 49 3.57 0.85 -2.55
N THR A 50 3.10 1.28 -3.73
CA THR A 50 3.63 2.46 -4.42
C THR A 50 3.45 3.73 -3.59
N VAL A 51 2.27 3.92 -3.02
CA VAL A 51 1.98 5.06 -2.12
C VAL A 51 2.91 5.04 -0.90
N LEU A 52 3.16 3.87 -0.32
CA LEU A 52 4.08 3.75 0.81
C LEU A 52 5.52 4.06 0.40
N THR A 53 6.00 3.50 -0.71
CA THR A 53 7.37 3.71 -1.22
C THR A 53 7.62 5.18 -1.54
N VAL A 54 6.72 5.84 -2.28
CA VAL A 54 6.80 7.27 -2.58
C VAL A 54 6.67 8.10 -1.31
N GLY A 55 5.78 7.69 -0.41
CA GLY A 55 5.55 8.32 0.88
C GLY A 55 6.79 8.38 1.75
N ILE A 56 7.56 7.29 1.81
CA ILE A 56 8.82 7.21 2.57
C ILE A 56 9.92 7.99 1.85
N GLY A 57 10.06 7.84 0.53
CA GLY A 57 11.10 8.54 -0.24
C GLY A 57 10.95 10.06 -0.29
N ALA A 58 9.76 10.58 0.00
CA ALA A 58 9.50 12.01 0.09
C ALA A 58 9.79 12.61 1.49
N ILE A 59 10.18 11.80 2.47
CA ILE A 59 10.60 12.28 3.80
C ILE A 59 12.02 12.83 3.65
N PRO A 60 12.26 14.14 3.81
CA PRO A 60 13.60 14.68 3.76
C PRO A 60 14.44 14.09 4.89
N GLU A 61 15.63 13.57 4.56
CA GLU A 61 16.58 13.10 5.57
C GLU A 61 17.11 14.32 6.35
N GLU A 62 17.07 14.24 7.69
CA GLU A 62 17.54 15.30 8.59
C GLU A 62 19.08 15.45 8.59
N SER A 63 19.80 14.68 7.76
CA SER A 63 21.26 14.52 7.75
C SER A 63 22.04 15.60 6.98
N ASP A 64 21.38 16.42 6.15
CA ASP A 64 22.05 17.45 5.35
C ASP A 64 22.25 18.80 6.10
N ALA A 65 21.77 18.92 7.35
CA ALA A 65 21.85 20.18 8.10
C ALA A 65 23.10 20.34 8.98
N GLU A 66 23.89 19.28 9.22
CA GLU A 66 24.98 19.30 10.21
C GLU A 66 26.39 19.09 9.62
N SER A 67 26.54 19.02 8.29
CA SER A 67 27.85 18.93 7.62
C SER A 67 28.30 20.21 6.91
N GLY A 68 27.56 21.31 7.06
CA GLY A 68 27.98 22.64 6.62
C GLY A 68 29.00 23.28 7.57
N HIS A 69 30.21 22.74 7.60
CA HIS A 69 31.42 23.49 7.97
C HIS A 69 31.89 24.34 6.80
#